data_AF-A0A1C2B0X1-F1
#
_entry.id   AF-A0A1C2B0X1-F1
#
_cell.length_a   1.000
_cell.length_b   1.000
_cell.length_c   1.000
_cell.angle_alpha   90.00
_cell.angle_beta   90.00
_cell.angle_gamma   90.00
#
_symmetry.space_group_name_H-M   'P 1'
#
loop_
_entity.id
_entity.type
_entity.pdbx_description
1 polymer ?
#
loop_
_entity_poly.entity_id
_entity_poly.type
_entity_poly.pdbx_seq_one_letter_code
_entity_poly.pdbx_strand_id
1 'polypeptide(L)'
;MSQVELNIGPKIKAFRRQLGMQANKLASQLNISPSYLALIEGGKRKIDGELLLKICEELSINISDLTNKSDINMVNTISELLDDQLFEDLDIVGPEVKD
;
A
#
# COMPACT_ATOMS: atom_id res chain seq x y z
N MET A 1 8.03 7.31 15.58
CA MET A 1 8.23 7.44 14.12
C MET A 1 7.42 6.35 13.45
N SER A 2 6.23 6.71 12.97
CA SER A 2 5.35 5.80 12.23
C SER A 2 6.09 5.39 10.96
N GLN A 3 6.51 4.13 10.90
CA GLN A 3 6.92 3.50 9.66
C GLN A 3 5.73 3.65 8.72
N VAL A 4 5.82 4.57 7.76
CA VAL A 4 4.90 4.59 6.63
C VAL A 4 5.13 3.24 5.96
N GLU A 5 4.30 2.24 6.30
CA GLU A 5 4.29 0.97 5.61
C GLU A 5 3.96 1.31 4.16
N LEU A 6 4.98 1.32 3.31
CA LEU A 6 4.85 1.49 1.89
C LEU A 6 3.93 0.37 1.40
N ASN A 7 2.65 0.68 1.26
CA ASN A 7 1.62 -0.25 0.81
C ASN A 7 1.79 -0.48 -0.70
N ILE A 8 2.84 -1.22 -1.05
CA ILE A 8 3.19 -1.58 -2.42
C ILE A 8 2.27 -2.68 -2.96
N GLY A 9 1.70 -3.52 -2.09
CA GLY A 9 0.81 -4.62 -2.46
C GLY A 9 -0.36 -4.20 -3.35
N PRO A 10 -1.18 -3.22 -2.92
CA PRO A 10 -2.28 -2.70 -3.73
C PRO A 10 -1.84 -2.15 -5.10
N LYS A 11 -0.64 -1.56 -5.20
CA LYS A 11 -0.09 -1.05 -6.45
C LYS A 11 0.33 -2.17 -7.40
N ILE A 12 1.01 -3.20 -6.89
CA ILE A 12 1.33 -4.41 -7.66
C ILE A 12 0.06 -4.99 -8.30
N LYS A 13 -1.02 -5.10 -7.51
CA LYS A 13 -2.32 -5.56 -7.99
C LYS A 13 -2.91 -4.67 -9.08
N ALA A 14 -2.76 -3.35 -8.96
CA ALA A 14 -3.25 -2.39 -9.95
C ALA A 14 -2.50 -2.56 -11.29
N PHE A 15 -1.17 -2.60 -11.27
CA PHE A 15 -0.34 -2.81 -12.47
C PHE A 15 -0.65 -4.16 -13.13
N ARG A 16 -0.73 -5.23 -12.35
CA ARG A 16 -1.12 -6.55 -12.88
C ARG A 16 -2.46 -6.50 -13.62
N ARG A 17 -3.45 -5.79 -13.07
CA ARG A 17 -4.78 -5.62 -13.70
C ARG A 17 -4.72 -4.76 -14.95
N GLN A 18 -3.92 -3.70 -14.98
CA GLN A 18 -3.73 -2.86 -16.16
C GLN A 18 -3.16 -3.67 -17.34
N LEU A 19 -2.28 -4.64 -17.06
CA LEU A 19 -1.75 -5.57 -18.06
C LEU A 19 -2.70 -6.72 -18.43
N GLY A 20 -3.91 -6.79 -17.84
CA GLY A 20 -4.84 -7.89 -18.04
C GLY A 20 -4.31 -9.24 -17.53
N MET A 21 -3.31 -9.23 -16.65
CA MET A 21 -2.63 -10.43 -16.18
C MET A 21 -3.38 -11.09 -15.01
N GLN A 22 -3.60 -12.39 -15.10
CA GLN A 22 -4.22 -13.17 -14.02
C GLN A 22 -3.22 -13.37 -12.86
N ALA A 23 -3.72 -13.36 -11.62
CA ALA A 23 -2.88 -13.57 -10.43
C ALA A 23 -2.16 -14.92 -10.48
N ASN A 24 -2.83 -15.98 -10.93
CA ASN A 24 -2.22 -17.31 -11.07
C ASN A 24 -1.07 -17.32 -12.07
N LYS A 25 -1.18 -16.54 -13.15
CA LYS A 25 -0.12 -16.41 -14.15
C LYS A 25 1.10 -15.70 -13.57
N LEU A 26 0.90 -14.56 -12.91
CA LEU A 26 1.99 -13.84 -12.25
C LEU A 26 2.66 -14.70 -11.17
N ALA A 27 1.88 -15.38 -10.32
CA ALA A 27 2.41 -16.26 -9.28
C ALA A 27 3.26 -17.39 -9.87
N SER A 28 2.81 -17.99 -10.98
CA SER A 28 3.56 -19.01 -11.72
C SER A 28 4.88 -18.46 -12.27
N GLN A 29 4.88 -17.26 -12.86
CA GLN A 29 6.10 -16.63 -13.39
C GLN A 29 7.12 -16.31 -12.29
N LEU A 30 6.62 -15.91 -11.11
CA LEU A 30 7.42 -15.62 -9.93
C LEU A 30 7.84 -16.87 -9.13
N ASN A 31 7.43 -18.07 -9.55
CA ASN A 31 7.64 -19.33 -8.81
C ASN A 31 7.12 -19.29 -7.36
N ILE A 32 5.97 -18.66 -7.13
CA ILE A 32 5.30 -18.60 -5.82
C ILE A 32 3.88 -19.16 -5.90
N SER A 33 3.28 -19.45 -4.74
CA SER A 33 1.88 -19.86 -4.71
C SER A 33 0.94 -18.67 -5.00
N PRO A 34 -0.18 -18.90 -5.69
CA PRO A 34 -1.20 -17.86 -5.91
C PRO A 34 -1.71 -17.23 -4.61
N SER A 35 -1.85 -18.05 -3.55
CA SER A 35 -2.22 -17.57 -2.22
C SER A 35 -1.19 -16.62 -1.63
N TYR A 36 0.10 -16.88 -1.86
CA TYR A 36 1.17 -16.00 -1.38
C TYR A 36 1.16 -14.65 -2.12
N LEU A 37 0.99 -14.67 -3.44
CA LEU A 37 0.81 -13.44 -4.22
C LEU A 37 -0.43 -12.65 -3.74
N ALA A 38 -1.55 -13.32 -3.44
CA ALA A 38 -2.75 -12.66 -2.94
C ALA A 38 -2.53 -11.97 -1.58
N LEU A 39 -1.72 -12.56 -0.69
CA LEU A 39 -1.35 -11.94 0.58
C LEU A 39 -0.45 -10.72 0.39
N ILE A 40 0.49 -10.79 -0.56
CA ILE A 40 1.36 -9.67 -0.94
C ILE A 40 0.51 -8.53 -1.52
N GLU A 41 -0.32 -8.82 -2.52
CA GLU A 41 -1.21 -7.85 -3.15
C GLU A 41 -2.22 -7.24 -2.17
N GLY A 42 -2.61 -7.99 -1.13
CA GLY A 42 -3.46 -7.53 -0.05
C GLY A 42 -2.74 -6.77 1.06
N GLY A 43 -1.42 -6.58 0.97
CA GLY A 43 -0.62 -5.89 2.00
C GLY A 43 -0.45 -6.66 3.31
N LYS A 44 -0.87 -7.95 3.36
CA LYS A 44 -0.83 -8.78 4.58
C LYS A 44 0.51 -9.47 4.79
N ARG A 45 1.37 -9.48 3.78
CA ARG A 45 2.70 -10.09 3.81
C ARG A 45 3.74 -9.08 3.33
N LYS A 46 4.83 -8.97 4.07
CA LYS A 46 6.04 -8.28 3.61
C LYS A 46 6.65 -9.06 2.46
N ILE A 47 7.20 -8.32 1.51
CA ILE A 47 7.94 -8.86 0.38
C ILE A 47 9.43 -8.61 0.59
N ASP A 48 10.26 -9.57 0.22
CA ASP A 48 11.71 -9.34 0.17
C ASP A 48 12.09 -8.57 -1.11
N GLY A 49 13.32 -8.03 -1.12
CA GLY A 49 13.79 -7.23 -2.24
C GLY A 49 13.96 -8.03 -3.54
N GLU A 50 14.31 -9.31 -3.46
CA GLU A 50 14.50 -10.16 -4.63
C GLU A 50 13.17 -10.42 -5.34
N LEU A 51 12.12 -10.78 -4.60
CA LEU A 51 10.78 -10.99 -5.14
C LEU A 51 10.18 -9.68 -5.64
N LEU A 52 10.46 -8.55 -4.99
CA LEU A 52 10.04 -7.24 -5.47
C LEU A 52 10.65 -6.91 -6.84
N LEU A 53 11.95 -7.16 -7.02
CA LEU A 53 12.63 -6.96 -8.30
C LEU A 53 12.03 -7.84 -9.39
N LYS A 54 11.80 -9.13 -9.11
CA LYS A 54 11.15 -10.05 -10.05
C LYS A 54 9.74 -9.59 -10.45
N ILE A 55 8.97 -9.06 -9.50
CA ILE A 55 7.65 -8.48 -9.80
C ILE A 55 7.77 -7.26 -10.72
N CYS A 56 8.76 -6.40 -10.47
CA CYS A 56 9.00 -5.22 -11.31
C CYS A 56 9.35 -5.63 -12.74
N GLU A 57 10.19 -6.65 -12.92
CA GLU A 57 10.55 -7.21 -14.22
C GLU A 57 9.33 -7.78 -14.95
N GLU A 58 8.55 -8.65 -14.29
CA GLU A 58 7.37 -9.30 -14.88
C GLU A 58 6.24 -8.32 -15.22
N LEU A 59 6.11 -7.24 -14.45
CA LEU A 59 5.13 -6.19 -14.71
C LEU A 59 5.70 -5.06 -15.59
N SER A 60 6.97 -5.11 -15.97
CA SER A 60 7.66 -4.07 -16.74
C SER A 60 7.51 -2.67 -16.13
N ILE A 61 7.67 -2.58 -14.81
CA ILE A 61 7.62 -1.35 -14.01
C ILE A 61 8.93 -1.14 -13.25
N ASN A 62 9.16 0.09 -12.77
CA ASN A 62 10.24 0.39 -11.83
C ASN A 62 9.76 0.39 -10.38
N ILE A 63 10.69 0.22 -9.44
CA ILE A 63 10.42 0.33 -8.00
C ILE A 63 9.86 1.73 -7.65
N SER A 64 10.30 2.77 -8.35
CA SER A 64 9.79 4.13 -8.23
C SER A 64 8.28 4.23 -8.53
N ASP A 65 7.76 3.38 -9.42
CA ASP A 65 6.33 3.38 -9.79
C ASP A 65 5.47 2.79 -8.66
N LEU A 66 6.06 1.90 -7.84
CA LEU A 66 5.43 1.35 -6.64
C LEU A 66 5.53 2.31 -5.44
N THR A 67 6.48 3.24 -5.45
CA THR A 67 6.79 4.15 -4.34
C THR A 67 6.45 5.58 -4.71
N ASN A 68 5.15 5.90 -4.71
CA ASN A 68 4.71 7.26 -5.06
C ASN A 68 4.77 8.17 -3.81
N LYS A 69 5.65 9.17 -3.88
CA LYS A 69 5.86 10.19 -2.83
C LYS A 69 4.63 11.08 -2.62
N SER A 70 3.75 11.15 -3.62
CA SER A 70 2.52 11.96 -3.63
C SER A 70 1.40 11.42 -2.74
N ASP A 71 1.31 10.10 -2.53
CA ASP A 71 0.29 9.52 -1.64
C ASP A 71 0.53 9.94 -0.18
N ILE A 72 1.81 10.02 0.23
CA ILE A 72 2.20 10.47 1.56
C ILE A 72 1.85 11.95 1.75
N ASN A 73 2.16 12.79 0.75
CA ASN A 73 1.85 14.21 0.81
C ASN A 73 0.33 14.47 0.87
N MET A 74 -0.47 13.73 0.09
CA MET A 74 -1.93 13.91 0.10
C MET A 74 -2.56 13.48 1.42
N VAL A 75 -2.12 12.36 2.00
CA VAL A 75 -2.55 11.96 3.36
C VAL A 75 -2.17 13.01 4.39
N ASN A 76 -0.95 13.54 4.33
CA ASN A 76 -0.52 14.61 5.24
C ASN A 76 -1.36 15.88 5.07
N THR A 77 -1.62 16.31 3.83
CA THR A 77 -2.48 17.48 3.55
C THR A 77 -3.92 17.27 4.03
N ILE A 78 -4.47 16.06 3.89
CA ILE A 78 -5.81 15.75 4.42
C ILE A 78 -5.79 15.78 5.96
N SER A 79 -4.78 15.20 6.60
CA SER A 79 -4.66 15.24 8.07
C SER A 79 -4.52 16.68 8.59
N GLU A 80 -3.68 17.50 7.96
CA GLU A 80 -3.52 18.93 8.29
C GLU A 80 -4.86 19.69 8.13
N LEU A 81 -5.59 19.47 7.03
CA LEU A 81 -6.90 20.10 6.80
C LEU A 81 -7.99 19.62 7.77
N LEU A 82 -7.94 18.37 8.22
CA LEU A 82 -8.89 17.81 9.18
C LEU A 82 -8.61 18.27 10.62
N ASP A 83 -7.34 18.43 11.00
CA ASP A 83 -6.96 18.94 12.32
C ASP A 83 -7.40 20.39 12.52
N ASP A 84 -7.24 21.25 11.51
CA ASP A 84 -7.56 22.69 11.63
C ASP A 84 -9.06 23.02 11.57
N GLN A 85 -9.90 22.14 11.03
CA GLN A 85 -11.32 22.45 10.77
C GLN A 85 -12.31 21.68 11.66
N LEU A 86 -11.93 20.53 12.22
CA LEU A 86 -12.90 19.66 12.90
C LEU A 86 -12.87 19.79 14.44
N PHE A 87 -11.80 20.35 15.02
CA PHE A 87 -11.62 20.33 16.47
C PHE A 87 -11.68 21.71 17.15
N GLU A 88 -11.63 22.82 16.40
CA GLU A 88 -11.79 24.16 17.02
C GLU A 88 -13.23 24.46 17.46
N ASP A 89 -14.24 23.91 16.78
CA ASP A 89 -15.67 24.19 17.04
C ASP A 89 -16.41 23.09 17.82
N LEU A 90 -15.76 21.95 18.05
CA LEU A 90 -16.34 20.84 18.79
C LEU A 90 -15.79 20.84 20.22
N ASP A 91 -16.55 21.42 21.14
CA ASP A 91 -16.37 21.36 22.61
C ASP A 91 -16.63 19.93 23.14
N ILE A 92 -15.99 18.93 22.52
CA ILE A 92 -16.05 17.53 22.91
C ILE A 92 -14.98 17.32 23.96
N VAL A 93 -15.38 17.43 25.22
CA VAL A 93 -14.64 16.83 26.32
C VAL A 93 -14.62 15.32 26.05
N GLY A 94 -13.45 14.79 25.67
CA GLY A 94 -13.30 13.36 25.39
C GLY A 94 -13.82 12.53 26.57
N PRO A 95 -14.47 11.37 26.33
CA PRO A 95 -14.98 10.56 27.42
C PRO A 95 -13.82 10.19 28.34
N GLU A 96 -13.91 10.58 29.62
CA GLU A 96 -13.02 10.13 30.67
C GLU A 96 -13.04 8.60 30.66
N VAL A 97 -11.97 8.01 30.15
CA VAL A 97 -11.69 6.59 30.31
C VAL A 97 -11.41 6.37 31.79
N LYS A 98 -12.44 5.93 32.52
CA LYS A 98 -12.25 5.28 33.82
C LYS A 98 -11.71 3.88 33.56
N ASP A 99 -10.60 3.58 34.21
CA ASP A 99 -9.89 2.29 34.20
C ASP A 99 -10.82 1.09 34.42
#